data_AF-A0A9W9F8J0-F1
#
_entry.id   AF-A0A9W9F8J0-F1
#
_cell.length_a   1.000
_cell.length_b   1.000
_cell.length_c   1.000
_cell.angle_alpha   90.00
_cell.angle_beta   90.00
_cell.angle_gamma   90.00
#
_symmetry.space_group_name_H-M   'P 1'
#
loop_
_entity.id
_entity.type
_entity.pdbx_description
1 polymer ?
#
loop_
_entity_poly.entity_id
_entity_poly.type
_entity_poly.pdbx_seq_one_letter_code
_entity_poly.pdbx_strand_id
1 'polypeptide(L)'
;MVLLVTTDGILAALEAVPASRRDELELPASLELHGPITHESLLRLSRHLQNNTEYTDTNLTPGSPTVLASLLRGTTVYVPPPPKKPEPSPEYLASKARLLALSEQAAYQRLLNPTYTPTPDHADPHTFSSTEGEIVSEETLTPSLVLNIFLSVIITGFSVYWALTTFATPGIIAETFAAWTGLQTEESRARASAGQQGQGASEAVRVLLSLFAALAVAIAEAFLYGAYLGKVEKARVKERKIQERKTVVGTVESEGQVELADQKEEIWGKGVNGGMRRRVREKWEKSITEDS
;
A
#
# COMPACT_ATOMS: atom_id res chain seq x y z
N MET A 1 -23.99 10.40 27.16
CA MET A 1 -23.97 11.79 27.65
C MET A 1 -22.89 12.53 26.89
N VAL A 2 -23.18 13.70 26.32
CA VAL A 2 -22.20 14.50 25.57
C VAL A 2 -21.30 15.25 26.56
N LEU A 3 -19.98 15.18 26.36
CA LEU A 3 -18.99 15.92 27.14
C LEU A 3 -18.60 17.18 26.37
N LEU A 4 -18.49 18.29 27.10
CA LEU A 4 -18.08 19.59 26.59
C LEU A 4 -16.70 19.93 27.16
N VAL A 5 -15.93 20.73 26.43
CA VAL A 5 -14.64 21.25 26.89
C VAL A 5 -14.89 22.39 27.88
N THR A 6 -14.27 22.33 29.05
CA THR A 6 -14.32 23.41 30.06
C THR A 6 -13.60 24.66 29.54
N THR A 7 -14.20 25.82 29.77
CA THR A 7 -13.66 27.14 29.43
C THR A 7 -13.39 27.94 30.71
N ASP A 8 -12.60 29.01 30.61
CA ASP A 8 -12.32 29.90 31.75
C ASP A 8 -13.60 30.49 32.36
N GLY A 9 -14.60 30.79 31.52
CA GLY A 9 -15.91 31.27 31.99
C GLY A 9 -16.64 30.26 32.86
N ILE A 10 -16.54 28.96 32.55
CA ILE A 10 -17.13 27.89 33.35
C ILE A 10 -16.35 27.72 34.67
N LEU A 11 -15.02 27.85 34.64
CA LEU A 11 -14.19 27.76 35.84
C LEU A 11 -14.47 28.91 36.81
N ALA A 12 -14.51 30.15 36.31
CA ALA A 12 -14.85 31.33 37.11
C ALA A 12 -16.27 31.24 37.70
N ALA A 13 -17.22 30.72 36.91
CA ALA A 13 -18.59 30.48 37.38
C ALA A 13 -18.67 29.39 38.46
N LEU A 14 -17.83 28.35 38.38
CA LEU A 14 -17.76 27.33 39.42
C LEU A 14 -17.10 27.87 40.70
N GLU A 15 -16.07 28.71 40.56
CA GLU A 15 -15.39 29.37 41.68
C GLU A 15 -16.33 30.26 42.49
N ALA A 16 -17.24 30.97 41.82
CA ALA A 16 -18.27 31.80 42.44
C ALA A 16 -19.28 31.02 43.31
N VAL A 17 -19.37 29.69 43.15
CA VAL A 17 -20.26 28.83 43.96
C VAL A 17 -19.50 28.30 45.18
N PRO A 18 -19.99 28.49 46.43
CA PRO A 18 -19.34 27.99 47.63
C PRO A 18 -19.35 26.45 47.71
N ALA A 19 -18.30 25.86 48.28
CA ALA A 19 -18.06 24.42 48.31
C ALA A 19 -19.26 23.60 48.86
N SER A 20 -19.94 24.09 49.90
CA SER A 20 -21.10 23.43 50.50
C SER A 20 -22.24 23.18 49.50
N ARG A 21 -22.44 24.09 48.54
CA ARG A 21 -23.46 23.91 47.49
C ARG A 21 -22.97 23.09 46.30
N ARG A 22 -21.67 22.93 46.12
CA ARG A 22 -21.13 22.07 45.05
C ARG A 22 -21.44 20.60 45.35
N ASP A 23 -21.36 20.22 46.62
CA ASP A 23 -21.70 18.87 47.10
C ASP A 23 -23.21 18.59 46.97
N GLU A 24 -24.07 19.58 47.28
CA GLU A 24 -25.52 19.48 47.12
C GLU A 24 -25.97 19.36 45.65
N LEU A 25 -25.23 19.96 44.71
CA LEU A 25 -25.56 19.97 43.28
C LEU A 25 -24.88 18.85 42.47
N GLU A 26 -24.13 17.96 43.13
CA GLU A 26 -23.32 16.91 42.49
C GLU A 26 -22.34 17.47 41.44
N LEU A 27 -21.75 18.64 41.71
CA LEU A 27 -20.75 19.23 40.83
C LEU A 27 -19.37 18.60 41.10
N PRO A 28 -18.54 18.39 40.07
CA PRO A 28 -17.19 17.88 40.26
C PRO A 28 -16.37 18.84 41.13
N ALA A 29 -15.67 18.28 42.13
CA ALA A 29 -14.92 19.03 43.13
C ALA A 29 -13.76 19.87 42.54
N SER A 30 -13.21 19.45 41.40
CA SER A 30 -12.15 20.15 40.67
C SER A 30 -12.30 19.92 39.17
N LEU A 31 -12.46 20.99 38.40
CA LEU A 31 -12.44 20.98 36.94
C LEU A 31 -11.06 21.47 36.47
N GLU A 32 -10.46 20.73 35.53
CA GLU A 32 -9.24 21.16 34.84
C GLU A 32 -9.61 22.04 33.64
N LEU A 33 -8.74 22.98 33.29
CA LEU A 33 -8.88 23.78 32.08
C LEU A 33 -8.79 22.87 30.84
N HIS A 34 -9.76 23.00 29.92
CA HIS A 34 -9.98 22.09 28.79
C HIS A 34 -10.33 20.63 29.11
N GLY A 35 -10.67 20.32 30.37
CA GLY A 35 -11.19 19.04 30.79
C GLY A 35 -12.64 18.76 30.31
N PRO A 36 -13.11 17.51 30.49
CA PRO A 36 -14.48 17.14 30.15
C PRO A 36 -15.47 17.59 31.24
N ILE A 37 -16.51 18.34 30.85
CA ILE A 37 -17.67 18.63 31.69
C ILE A 37 -18.94 18.05 31.09
N THR A 38 -19.82 17.49 31.93
CA THR A 38 -21.12 16.99 31.46
C THR A 38 -22.08 18.16 31.22
N HIS A 39 -22.91 18.03 30.19
CA HIS A 39 -23.96 19.00 29.90
C HIS A 39 -24.98 19.16 31.06
N GLU A 40 -25.27 18.10 31.82
CA GLU A 40 -26.18 18.17 32.98
C GLU A 40 -25.60 18.99 34.13
N SER A 41 -24.30 18.85 34.40
CA SER A 41 -23.60 19.68 35.39
C SER A 41 -23.66 21.16 35.01
N LEU A 42 -23.49 21.49 33.73
CA LEU A 42 -23.62 22.87 33.22
C LEU A 42 -25.04 23.42 33.36
N LEU A 43 -26.06 22.59 33.12
CA LEU A 43 -27.45 23.00 33.32
C LEU A 43 -27.73 23.30 34.80
N ARG A 44 -27.29 22.45 35.72
CA ARG A 44 -27.45 22.65 37.17
C ARG A 44 -26.72 23.92 37.63
N LEU A 45 -25.49 24.13 37.18
CA LEU A 45 -24.70 25.33 37.44
C LEU A 45 -25.42 26.59 36.92
N SER A 46 -25.89 26.58 35.67
CA SER A 46 -26.58 27.73 35.08
C SER A 46 -27.86 28.11 35.82
N ARG A 47 -28.63 27.11 36.30
CA ARG A 47 -29.86 27.32 37.06
C ARG A 47 -29.58 27.93 38.44
N HIS A 48 -28.49 27.50 39.07
CA HIS A 48 -28.05 28.08 40.35
C HIS A 48 -27.64 29.54 40.20
N LEU A 49 -26.85 29.85 39.17
CA LEU A 49 -26.37 31.20 38.90
C LEU A 49 -27.47 32.16 38.46
N GLN A 50 -28.52 31.68 37.78
CA GLN A 50 -29.72 32.48 37.49
C GLN A 50 -30.45 32.95 38.75
N ASN A 51 -30.40 32.17 39.83
CA ASN A 51 -31.02 32.53 41.10
C ASN A 51 -30.10 33.41 41.99
N ASN A 52 -28.85 33.63 41.59
CA ASN A 52 -27.89 34.44 42.33
C ASN A 52 -27.81 35.85 41.74
N THR A 53 -28.48 36.82 42.38
CA THR A 53 -28.56 38.21 41.91
C THR A 53 -27.19 38.89 41.81
N GLU A 54 -26.27 38.54 42.70
CA GLU A 54 -24.92 39.10 42.73
C GLU A 54 -24.08 38.66 41.52
N TYR A 55 -24.32 37.44 41.03
CA TYR A 55 -23.68 36.93 39.82
C TYR A 55 -24.28 37.54 38.55
N THR A 56 -25.61 37.72 38.52
CA THR A 56 -26.28 38.32 37.35
C THR A 56 -25.93 39.79 37.20
N ASP A 57 -25.88 40.55 38.28
CA ASP A 57 -25.61 42.00 38.22
C ASP A 57 -24.17 42.31 37.79
N THR A 58 -23.23 41.42 38.10
CA THR A 58 -21.80 41.58 37.78
C THR A 58 -21.45 41.13 36.36
N ASN A 59 -22.08 40.06 35.86
CA ASN A 59 -21.69 39.42 34.59
C ASN A 59 -22.69 39.64 33.45
N LEU A 60 -23.92 40.07 33.73
CA LEU A 60 -24.96 40.28 32.72
C LEU A 60 -25.40 41.75 32.70
N THR A 61 -25.08 42.44 31.60
CA THR A 61 -25.62 43.78 31.29
C THR A 61 -27.06 43.67 30.74
N PRO A 62 -27.93 44.68 30.86
CA PRO A 62 -29.28 44.63 30.30
C PRO A 62 -29.22 44.52 28.78
N GLY A 63 -29.59 43.34 28.24
CA GLY A 63 -29.43 42.97 26.83
C GLY A 63 -28.46 41.81 26.57
N SER A 64 -27.82 41.27 27.61
CA SER A 64 -26.91 40.11 27.52
C SER A 64 -27.66 38.78 27.30
N PRO A 65 -27.02 37.79 26.67
CA PRO A 65 -27.59 36.45 26.51
C PRO A 65 -27.82 35.77 27.87
N THR A 66 -28.67 34.74 27.90
CA THR A 66 -28.97 33.98 29.13
C THR A 66 -27.69 33.46 29.81
N VAL A 67 -27.73 33.27 31.13
CA VAL A 67 -26.57 32.74 31.91
C VAL A 67 -26.02 31.44 31.32
N LEU A 68 -26.89 30.57 30.81
CA LEU A 68 -26.46 29.35 30.13
C LEU A 68 -25.73 29.66 28.82
N ALA A 69 -26.22 30.62 28.03
CA ALA A 69 -25.59 31.02 26.78
C ALA A 69 -24.23 31.71 26.98
N SER A 70 -24.02 32.42 28.10
CA SER A 70 -22.68 32.94 28.44
C SER A 70 -21.71 31.80 28.82
N LEU A 71 -22.17 30.78 29.55
CA LEU A 71 -21.37 29.61 29.91
C LEU A 71 -21.04 28.70 28.72
N LEU A 72 -21.96 28.57 27.76
CA LEU A 72 -21.74 27.76 26.56
C LEU A 72 -20.86 28.45 25.51
N ARG A 73 -20.58 29.75 25.67
CA ARG A 73 -19.79 30.51 24.70
C ARG A 73 -18.36 29.96 24.64
N GLY A 74 -17.98 29.47 23.46
CA GLY A 74 -16.64 28.90 23.24
C GLY A 74 -16.48 27.45 23.71
N THR A 75 -17.55 26.79 24.18
CA THR A 75 -17.50 25.35 24.50
C THR A 75 -17.52 24.53 23.21
N THR A 76 -16.62 23.55 23.12
CA THR A 76 -16.59 22.57 22.02
C THR A 76 -16.89 21.18 22.56
N VAL A 77 -17.30 20.26 21.68
CA VAL A 77 -17.48 18.85 22.09
C VAL A 77 -16.12 18.27 22.49
N TYR A 78 -16.04 17.67 23.67
CA TYR A 78 -14.82 17.03 24.16
C TYR A 78 -14.58 15.73 23.40
N VAL A 79 -13.44 15.66 22.71
CA VAL A 79 -12.95 14.45 22.07
C VAL A 79 -11.76 13.98 22.92
N PRO A 80 -11.80 12.75 23.47
CA PRO A 80 -10.71 12.26 24.29
C PRO A 80 -9.41 12.21 23.47
N PRO A 81 -8.25 12.46 24.12
CA PRO A 81 -6.97 12.36 23.43
C PRO A 81 -6.82 10.96 22.83
N PRO A 82 -6.27 10.83 21.62
CA PRO A 82 -6.10 9.53 20.98
C PRO A 82 -5.28 8.63 21.91
N PRO A 83 -5.62 7.33 21.99
CA PRO A 83 -4.88 6.40 22.85
C PRO A 83 -3.40 6.45 22.48
N LYS A 84 -2.53 6.34 23.50
CA LYS A 84 -1.08 6.26 23.28
C LYS A 84 -0.81 5.10 22.32
N LYS A 85 -0.02 5.37 21.27
CA LYS A 85 0.33 4.35 20.28
C LYS A 85 0.99 3.17 21.01
N PRO A 86 0.64 1.92 20.67
CA PRO A 86 1.28 0.76 21.28
C PRO A 86 2.79 0.83 21.03
N GLU A 87 3.56 0.38 22.00
CA GLU A 87 5.00 0.21 21.83
C GLU A 87 5.24 -0.78 20.67
N PRO A 88 6.24 -0.55 19.81
CA PRO A 88 6.53 -1.44 18.70
C PRO A 88 6.90 -2.83 19.21
N SER A 89 6.43 -3.87 18.53
CA SER A 89 6.74 -5.26 18.90
C SER A 89 8.26 -5.52 18.81
N PRO A 90 8.81 -6.39 19.68
CA PRO A 90 10.24 -6.71 19.67
C PRO A 90 10.67 -7.35 18.34
N GLU A 91 9.78 -8.11 17.70
CA GLU A 91 10.01 -8.69 16.38
C GLU A 91 10.20 -7.62 15.29
N TYR A 92 9.42 -6.55 15.34
CA TYR A 92 9.54 -5.42 14.40
C TYR A 92 10.86 -4.66 14.60
N LEU A 93 11.30 -4.52 15.86
CA LEU A 93 12.60 -3.91 16.13
C LEU A 93 13.75 -4.80 15.64
N ALA A 94 13.64 -6.11 15.81
CA ALA A 94 14.61 -7.07 15.31
C ALA A 94 14.70 -7.05 13.77
N SER A 95 13.56 -7.00 13.07
CA SER A 95 13.55 -6.91 11.60
C SER A 95 14.10 -5.58 11.11
N LYS A 96 13.73 -4.46 11.75
CA LYS A 96 14.29 -3.14 11.45
C LYS A 96 15.80 -3.08 11.65
N ALA A 97 16.30 -3.61 12.77
CA ALA A 97 17.73 -3.66 13.05
C ALA A 97 18.47 -4.50 12.01
N ARG A 98 17.88 -5.64 11.60
CA ARG A 98 18.43 -6.47 10.52
C ARG A 98 18.53 -5.71 9.20
N LEU A 99 17.47 -5.01 8.79
CA LEU A 99 17.47 -4.24 7.52
C LEU A 99 18.48 -3.09 7.54
N LEU A 100 18.60 -2.40 8.67
CA LEU A 100 19.61 -1.36 8.85
C LEU A 100 21.03 -1.94 8.75
N ALA A 101 21.30 -3.04 9.44
CA ALA A 101 22.60 -3.71 9.37
C ALA A 101 22.95 -4.16 7.94
N LEU A 102 21.98 -4.69 7.19
CA LEU A 102 22.20 -5.06 5.79
C LEU A 102 22.51 -3.83 4.92
N SER A 103 21.82 -2.71 5.16
CA SER A 103 22.07 -1.46 4.44
C SER A 103 23.46 -0.89 4.74
N GLU A 104 23.89 -0.94 6.00
CA GLU A 104 25.21 -0.51 6.45
C GLU A 104 26.32 -1.39 5.87
N GLN A 105 26.12 -2.71 5.87
CA GLN A 105 27.05 -3.67 5.27
C GLN A 105 27.22 -3.40 3.77
N ALA A 106 26.11 -3.20 3.04
CA ALA A 106 26.18 -2.88 1.62
C ALA A 106 26.89 -1.54 1.37
N ALA A 107 26.66 -0.53 2.20
CA ALA A 107 27.36 0.74 2.12
C ALA A 107 28.87 0.57 2.38
N TYR A 108 29.25 -0.22 3.38
CA TYR A 108 30.65 -0.52 3.67
C TYR A 108 31.34 -1.27 2.53
N GLN A 109 30.67 -2.26 1.95
CA GLN A 109 31.20 -3.01 0.81
C GLN A 109 31.40 -2.13 -0.44
N ARG A 110 30.56 -1.10 -0.65
CA ARG A 110 30.79 -0.09 -1.71
C ARG A 110 32.04 0.75 -1.49
N LEU A 111 32.40 1.03 -0.23
CA LEU A 111 33.64 1.76 0.08
C LEU A 111 34.87 0.89 -0.15
N LEU A 112 34.77 -0.42 0.13
CA LEU A 112 35.86 -1.37 -0.12
C LEU A 112 36.03 -1.71 -1.60
N ASN A 113 34.93 -1.83 -2.33
CA ASN A 113 34.93 -2.12 -3.76
C ASN A 113 33.96 -1.15 -4.46
N PRO A 114 34.46 -0.14 -5.18
CA PRO A 114 33.61 0.87 -5.84
C PRO A 114 32.73 0.28 -6.95
N THR A 115 33.03 -0.92 -7.44
CA THR A 115 32.22 -1.67 -8.41
C THR A 115 31.22 -2.62 -7.73
N TYR A 116 31.15 -2.63 -6.39
CA TYR A 116 30.23 -3.50 -5.66
C TYR A 116 28.77 -3.07 -5.86
N THR A 117 28.06 -3.90 -6.62
CA THR A 117 26.60 -3.87 -6.73
C THR A 117 26.04 -4.96 -5.82
N PRO A 118 25.19 -4.63 -4.82
CA PRO A 118 24.57 -5.64 -3.97
C PRO A 118 23.72 -6.60 -4.82
N THR A 119 23.88 -7.91 -4.60
CA THR A 119 23.09 -8.94 -5.28
C THR A 119 21.62 -8.85 -4.87
N PRO A 120 20.66 -8.89 -5.81
CA PRO A 120 19.23 -8.79 -5.52
C PRO A 120 18.60 -10.07 -4.93
N ASP A 121 19.40 -11.12 -4.67
CA ASP A 121 18.95 -12.45 -4.25
C ASP A 121 18.39 -12.55 -2.82
N HIS A 122 18.19 -11.43 -2.12
CA HIS A 122 17.62 -11.40 -0.77
C HIS A 122 16.45 -10.43 -0.60
N ALA A 123 15.86 -9.95 -1.70
CA ALA A 123 14.57 -9.28 -1.64
C ALA A 123 13.49 -10.27 -1.21
N ASP A 124 12.70 -9.89 -0.21
CA ASP A 124 11.64 -10.70 0.41
C ASP A 124 10.80 -11.50 -0.60
N PRO A 125 10.49 -12.79 -0.35
CA PRO A 125 9.62 -13.59 -1.21
C PRO A 125 8.17 -13.05 -1.31
N HIS A 126 7.82 -12.01 -0.55
CA HIS A 126 6.54 -11.32 -0.59
C HIS A 126 6.54 -10.01 -1.37
N THR A 127 7.71 -9.55 -1.87
CA THR A 127 7.77 -8.39 -2.77
C THR A 127 7.62 -8.85 -4.20
N PHE A 128 6.41 -9.30 -4.55
CA PHE A 128 6.06 -9.48 -5.95
C PHE A 128 6.05 -8.11 -6.65
N SER A 129 6.93 -7.99 -7.65
CA SER A 129 6.75 -7.20 -8.86
C SER A 129 6.51 -5.70 -8.65
N SER A 130 7.56 -4.88 -8.67
CA SER A 130 7.49 -3.46 -9.08
C SER A 130 8.85 -2.72 -9.10
N THR A 131 9.99 -3.34 -9.40
CA THR A 131 11.22 -2.53 -9.63
C THR A 131 12.23 -3.25 -10.52
N GLU A 132 12.16 -2.98 -11.83
CA GLU A 132 13.27 -3.23 -12.77
C GLU A 132 13.38 -2.02 -13.70
N GLY A 133 13.86 -0.92 -13.13
CA GLY A 133 14.36 0.20 -13.90
C GLY A 133 15.85 0.33 -13.61
N GLU A 134 16.64 0.28 -14.68
CA GLU A 134 17.98 0.89 -14.79
C GLU A 134 19.12 -0.01 -14.26
N ILE A 135 20.03 -0.56 -15.07
CA ILE A 135 20.68 -0.07 -16.29
C ILE A 135 20.99 -1.26 -17.23
N VAL A 136 20.66 -1.10 -18.51
CA VAL A 136 21.04 -2.00 -19.59
C VAL A 136 22.56 -1.93 -19.78
N SER A 137 23.22 -3.07 -19.62
CA SER A 137 24.53 -3.35 -20.19
C SER A 137 24.52 -4.82 -20.57
N GLU A 138 24.35 -5.06 -21.87
CA GLU A 138 24.33 -6.37 -22.55
C GLU A 138 23.24 -7.35 -22.11
N GLU A 139 22.22 -7.45 -22.98
CA GLU A 139 21.28 -8.57 -23.07
C GLU A 139 22.03 -9.90 -23.24
N THR A 140 22.48 -10.47 -22.13
CA THR A 140 22.45 -11.93 -22.01
C THR A 140 20.99 -12.25 -21.74
N LEU A 141 20.27 -12.76 -22.74
CA LEU A 141 18.95 -13.37 -22.55
C LEU A 141 18.98 -14.08 -21.21
N THR A 142 18.15 -13.64 -20.25
CA THR A 142 18.20 -14.16 -18.89
C THR A 142 18.18 -15.68 -18.98
N PRO A 143 19.28 -16.38 -18.64
CA PRO A 143 19.39 -17.80 -18.91
C PRO A 143 18.29 -18.56 -18.19
N SER A 144 17.77 -18.00 -17.09
CA SER A 144 16.59 -18.46 -16.37
C SER A 144 15.30 -18.45 -17.19
N LEU A 145 15.07 -17.44 -18.03
CA LEU A 145 13.87 -17.36 -18.89
C LEU A 145 13.94 -18.38 -20.01
N VAL A 146 15.08 -18.47 -20.68
CA VAL A 146 15.30 -19.46 -21.74
C VAL A 146 15.21 -20.87 -21.16
N LEU A 147 15.77 -21.11 -19.98
CA LEU A 147 15.64 -22.39 -19.26
C LEU A 147 14.18 -22.68 -18.90
N ASN A 148 13.41 -21.71 -18.41
CA ASN A 148 12.00 -21.93 -18.05
C ASN A 148 11.16 -22.36 -19.27
N ILE A 149 11.31 -21.64 -20.39
CA ILE A 149 10.64 -22.00 -21.66
C ILE A 149 11.16 -23.35 -22.18
N PHE A 150 12.45 -23.61 -22.05
CA PHE A 150 13.01 -24.89 -22.47
C PHE A 150 12.49 -26.07 -21.63
N LEU A 151 12.38 -25.89 -20.31
CA LEU A 151 11.89 -26.89 -19.38
C LEU A 151 10.39 -27.17 -19.58
N SER A 152 9.57 -26.13 -19.83
CA SER A 152 8.15 -26.31 -20.16
C SER A 152 7.99 -27.10 -21.46
N VAL A 153 8.76 -26.78 -22.50
CA VAL A 153 8.73 -27.47 -23.81
C VAL A 153 9.17 -28.93 -23.70
N ILE A 154 10.21 -29.23 -22.91
CA ILE A 154 10.64 -30.62 -22.67
C ILE A 154 9.57 -31.40 -21.90
N ILE A 155 9.05 -30.84 -20.80
CA ILE A 155 8.06 -31.53 -19.96
C ILE A 155 6.76 -31.76 -20.75
N THR A 156 6.31 -30.76 -21.52
CA THR A 156 5.11 -30.90 -22.38
C THR A 156 5.32 -31.89 -23.51
N GLY A 157 6.46 -31.87 -24.20
CA GLY A 157 6.79 -32.85 -25.23
C GLY A 157 6.85 -34.29 -24.68
N PHE A 158 7.48 -34.48 -23.51
CA PHE A 158 7.55 -35.79 -22.86
C PHE A 158 6.19 -36.25 -22.33
N SER A 159 5.38 -35.33 -21.81
CA SER A 159 4.01 -35.62 -21.34
C SER A 159 3.09 -36.04 -22.48
N VAL A 160 3.10 -35.33 -23.60
CA VAL A 160 2.31 -35.68 -24.79
C VAL A 160 2.79 -37.01 -25.35
N TYR A 161 4.10 -37.23 -25.44
CA TYR A 161 4.63 -38.53 -25.87
C TYR A 161 4.17 -39.67 -24.95
N TRP A 162 4.32 -39.51 -23.63
CA TRP A 162 3.92 -40.52 -22.65
C TRP A 162 2.41 -40.79 -22.66
N ALA A 163 1.58 -39.77 -22.92
CA ALA A 163 0.15 -39.92 -23.11
C ALA A 163 -0.17 -40.72 -24.39
N LEU A 164 0.51 -40.45 -25.49
CA LEU A 164 0.35 -41.18 -26.76
C LEU A 164 0.89 -42.62 -26.70
N THR A 165 1.81 -42.92 -25.78
CA THR A 165 2.30 -44.28 -25.55
C THR A 165 1.45 -45.09 -24.59
N THR A 166 0.88 -44.45 -23.56
CA THR A 166 0.11 -45.12 -22.51
C THR A 166 -1.35 -45.31 -22.90
N PHE A 167 -1.92 -44.36 -23.66
CA PHE A 167 -3.28 -44.45 -24.17
C PHE A 167 -3.24 -44.83 -25.66
N ALA A 168 -3.89 -45.93 -26.03
CA ALA A 168 -4.08 -46.29 -27.42
C ALA A 168 -4.82 -45.15 -28.13
N THR A 169 -4.13 -44.42 -29.00
CA THR A 169 -4.73 -43.31 -29.73
C THR A 169 -5.79 -43.86 -30.69
N PRO A 170 -7.04 -43.37 -30.64
CA PRO A 170 -7.99 -43.69 -31.69
C PRO A 170 -7.40 -43.20 -33.02
N GLY A 171 -7.42 -44.06 -34.05
CA GLY A 171 -6.83 -43.77 -35.37
C GLY A 171 -7.25 -42.43 -35.97
N ILE A 172 -8.40 -41.92 -35.55
CA ILE A 172 -8.95 -40.59 -35.85
C ILE A 172 -7.94 -39.46 -35.60
N ILE A 173 -7.15 -39.47 -34.52
CA ILE A 173 -6.19 -38.39 -34.22
C ILE A 173 -5.00 -38.43 -35.20
N ALA A 174 -4.54 -39.63 -35.56
CA ALA A 174 -3.46 -39.80 -36.52
C ALA A 174 -3.92 -39.46 -37.95
N GLU A 175 -5.13 -39.89 -38.33
CA GLU A 175 -5.74 -39.61 -39.63
C GLU A 175 -6.06 -38.12 -39.81
N THR A 176 -6.59 -37.46 -38.79
CA THR A 176 -6.86 -36.02 -38.82
C THR A 176 -5.57 -35.20 -38.87
N PHE A 177 -4.52 -35.60 -38.15
CA PHE A 177 -3.22 -34.95 -38.23
C PHE A 177 -2.53 -35.17 -39.59
N ALA A 178 -2.58 -36.38 -40.14
CA ALA A 178 -2.05 -36.69 -41.47
C ALA A 178 -2.81 -35.94 -42.58
N ALA A 179 -4.13 -35.81 -42.45
CA ALA A 179 -4.95 -35.02 -43.38
C ALA A 179 -4.63 -33.50 -43.29
N TRP A 180 -4.38 -32.97 -42.09
CA TRP A 180 -4.03 -31.56 -41.89
C TRP A 180 -2.62 -31.20 -42.33
N THR A 181 -1.65 -32.10 -42.13
CA THR A 181 -0.23 -31.88 -42.48
C THR A 181 0.12 -32.28 -43.91
N GLY A 182 -0.78 -32.96 -44.63
CA GLY A 182 -0.57 -33.42 -46.00
C GLY A 182 0.47 -34.53 -46.15
N LEU A 183 1.02 -35.03 -45.04
CA LEU A 183 2.00 -36.11 -45.03
C LEU A 183 1.26 -37.44 -45.18
N GLN A 184 1.05 -37.89 -46.42
CA GLN A 184 0.54 -39.23 -46.69
C GLN A 184 1.55 -40.25 -46.15
N THR A 185 1.22 -40.91 -45.04
CA THR A 185 1.98 -42.06 -44.59
C THR A 185 1.83 -43.18 -45.63
N GLU A 186 2.90 -43.47 -46.36
CA GLU A 186 3.00 -44.64 -47.26
C GLU A 186 2.78 -46.00 -46.55
N GLU A 187 2.55 -46.00 -45.23
CA GLU A 187 2.10 -47.16 -44.44
C GLU A 187 0.71 -47.70 -44.83
N SER A 188 -0.05 -47.01 -45.68
CA SER A 188 -1.34 -47.50 -46.18
C SER A 188 -1.19 -48.61 -47.24
N ARG A 189 -0.01 -48.81 -47.84
CA ARG A 189 0.25 -49.89 -48.82
C ARG A 189 0.95 -51.11 -48.22
N ALA A 190 1.71 -50.94 -47.13
CA ALA A 190 2.50 -52.01 -46.51
C ALA A 190 1.70 -52.92 -45.55
N ARG A 191 0.47 -52.56 -45.18
CA ARG A 191 -0.32 -53.26 -44.15
C ARG A 191 -1.26 -54.36 -44.65
N ALA A 192 -1.25 -54.67 -45.94
CA ALA A 192 -2.09 -55.74 -46.50
C ALA A 192 -1.52 -57.16 -46.33
N SER A 193 -0.29 -57.35 -45.83
CA SER A 193 0.39 -58.66 -45.88
C SER A 193 1.01 -59.20 -44.59
N ALA A 194 0.80 -58.60 -43.41
CA ALA A 194 1.33 -59.18 -42.17
C ALA A 194 0.33 -59.02 -41.02
N GLY A 195 -0.15 -60.16 -40.51
CA GLY A 195 -1.13 -60.24 -39.46
C GLY A 195 -0.60 -59.93 -38.06
N GLN A 196 -1.56 -59.59 -37.21
CA GLN A 196 -1.60 -59.81 -35.75
C GLN A 196 -0.91 -58.78 -34.83
N GLN A 197 -1.80 -58.15 -34.02
CA GLN A 197 -1.62 -57.49 -32.70
C GLN A 197 -1.08 -56.04 -32.65
N GLY A 198 -1.99 -55.11 -32.29
CA GLY A 198 -1.67 -53.86 -31.58
C GLY A 198 -1.62 -52.55 -32.39
N GLN A 199 -2.60 -52.26 -33.24
CA GLN A 199 -2.68 -51.00 -34.01
C GLN A 199 -3.07 -49.79 -33.14
N GLY A 200 -2.08 -49.08 -32.61
CA GLY A 200 -2.13 -47.63 -32.36
C GLY A 200 -1.17 -46.93 -33.32
N ALA A 201 -1.24 -45.60 -33.47
CA ALA A 201 -0.40 -44.80 -34.38
C ALA A 201 1.10 -45.20 -34.32
N SER A 202 1.81 -45.17 -35.45
CA SER A 202 3.23 -45.57 -35.54
C SER A 202 4.11 -44.71 -34.61
N GLU A 203 5.20 -45.30 -34.09
CA GLU A 203 6.09 -44.64 -33.12
C GLU A 203 6.59 -43.28 -33.64
N ALA A 204 6.89 -43.21 -34.94
CA ALA A 204 7.24 -41.97 -35.63
C ALA A 204 6.13 -40.91 -35.58
N VAL A 205 4.87 -41.30 -35.75
CA VAL A 205 3.72 -40.37 -35.67
C VAL A 205 3.58 -39.83 -34.25
N ARG A 206 3.80 -40.65 -33.22
CA ARG A 206 3.73 -40.19 -31.81
C ARG A 206 4.81 -39.16 -31.49
N VAL A 207 6.02 -39.36 -31.99
CA VAL A 207 7.14 -38.43 -31.84
C VAL A 207 6.89 -37.13 -32.62
N LEU A 208 6.36 -37.20 -33.84
CA LEU A 208 6.01 -36.01 -34.62
C LEU A 208 4.90 -35.20 -33.95
N LEU A 209 3.87 -35.87 -33.43
CA LEU A 209 2.76 -35.21 -32.74
C LEU A 209 3.23 -34.51 -31.45
N SER A 210 4.11 -35.15 -30.68
CA SER A 210 4.62 -34.57 -29.44
C SER A 210 5.58 -33.40 -29.69
N LEU A 211 6.43 -33.49 -30.72
CA LEU A 211 7.31 -32.38 -31.12
C LEU A 211 6.49 -31.19 -31.62
N PHE A 212 5.45 -31.44 -32.41
CA PHE A 212 4.56 -30.38 -32.90
C PHE A 212 3.80 -29.70 -31.76
N ALA A 213 3.26 -30.47 -30.80
CA ALA A 213 2.60 -29.92 -29.62
C ALA A 213 3.56 -29.06 -28.78
N ALA A 214 4.79 -29.55 -28.55
CA ALA A 214 5.81 -28.81 -27.81
C ALA A 214 6.22 -27.50 -28.53
N LEU A 215 6.35 -27.53 -29.86
CA LEU A 215 6.67 -26.35 -30.66
C LEU A 215 5.54 -25.30 -30.62
N ALA A 216 4.29 -25.73 -30.69
CA ALA A 216 3.14 -24.82 -30.60
C ALA A 216 3.08 -24.10 -29.25
N VAL A 217 3.36 -24.83 -28.15
CA VAL A 217 3.45 -24.25 -26.80
C VAL A 217 4.61 -23.27 -26.70
N ALA A 218 5.79 -23.61 -27.23
CA ALA A 218 6.96 -22.72 -27.24
C ALA A 218 6.65 -21.37 -27.91
N ILE A 219 5.96 -21.40 -29.06
CA ILE A 219 5.54 -20.19 -29.77
C ILE A 219 4.57 -19.38 -28.92
N ALA A 220 3.57 -20.02 -28.31
CA ALA A 220 2.59 -19.34 -27.46
C ALA A 220 3.24 -18.64 -26.25
N GLU A 221 4.19 -19.31 -25.59
CA GLU A 221 4.94 -18.73 -24.47
C GLU A 221 5.78 -17.54 -24.91
N ALA A 222 6.53 -17.66 -26.02
CA ALA A 222 7.32 -16.57 -26.58
C ALA A 222 6.46 -15.33 -26.91
N PHE A 223 5.26 -15.53 -27.46
CA PHE A 223 4.32 -14.45 -27.72
C PHE A 223 3.81 -13.80 -26.43
N LEU A 224 3.51 -14.58 -25.39
CA LEU A 224 3.05 -14.06 -24.11
C LEU A 224 4.12 -13.15 -23.46
N TYR A 225 5.38 -13.59 -23.48
CA TYR A 225 6.49 -12.80 -22.98
C TYR A 225 6.76 -11.57 -23.84
N GLY A 226 6.75 -11.69 -25.17
CA GLY A 226 6.90 -10.53 -26.06
C GLY A 226 5.82 -9.47 -25.84
N ALA A 227 4.57 -9.89 -25.63
CA ALA A 227 3.47 -8.99 -25.30
C ALA A 227 3.65 -8.33 -23.93
N TYR A 228 4.23 -9.04 -22.95
CA TYR A 228 4.57 -8.50 -21.64
C TYR A 228 5.68 -7.45 -21.71
N LEU A 229 6.80 -7.76 -22.39
CA LEU A 229 7.90 -6.80 -22.59
C LEU A 229 7.39 -5.50 -23.23
N GLY A 230 6.58 -5.61 -24.28
CA GLY A 230 5.98 -4.43 -24.92
C GLY A 230 5.08 -3.60 -24.01
N LYS A 231 4.45 -4.20 -22.98
CA LYS A 231 3.68 -3.46 -21.96
C LYS A 231 4.59 -2.80 -20.93
N VAL A 232 5.63 -3.49 -20.47
CA VAL A 232 6.60 -2.95 -19.51
C VAL A 232 7.37 -1.78 -20.11
N GLU A 233 7.82 -1.88 -21.35
CA GLU A 233 8.47 -0.77 -22.07
C GLU A 233 7.56 0.44 -22.17
N LYS A 234 6.29 0.24 -22.55
CA LYS A 234 5.28 1.31 -22.60
C LYS A 234 5.04 1.96 -21.23
N ALA A 235 5.11 1.20 -20.15
CA ALA A 235 5.00 1.72 -18.78
C ALA A 235 6.25 2.52 -18.38
N ARG A 236 7.45 1.99 -18.67
CA ARG A 236 8.73 2.67 -18.42
C ARG A 236 8.87 3.98 -19.17
N VAL A 237 8.42 4.05 -20.43
CA VAL A 237 8.41 5.31 -21.20
C VAL A 237 7.46 6.34 -20.57
N LYS A 238 6.30 5.90 -20.05
CA LYS A 238 5.36 6.77 -19.34
C LYS A 238 5.93 7.25 -18.00
N GLU A 239 6.59 6.38 -17.24
CA GLU A 239 7.23 6.72 -15.96
C GLU A 239 8.42 7.67 -16.16
N ARG A 240 9.28 7.42 -17.16
CA ARG A 240 10.41 8.31 -17.51
C ARG A 240 9.95 9.70 -17.93
N LYS A 241 8.76 9.82 -18.53
CA LYS A 241 8.16 11.13 -18.86
C LYS A 241 7.70 11.90 -17.61
N ILE A 242 7.47 11.20 -16.49
CA ILE A 242 7.05 11.76 -15.21
C ILE A 242 8.26 11.71 -14.26
N GLN A 243 9.33 12.45 -14.58
CA GLN A 243 10.40 12.66 -13.61
C GLN A 243 10.00 13.80 -12.66
N GLU A 244 9.71 13.45 -11.41
CA GLU A 244 9.52 14.42 -10.31
C GLU A 244 10.84 15.15 -10.06
N ARG A 245 10.94 16.41 -10.51
CA ARG A 245 12.09 17.28 -10.25
C ARG A 245 12.11 17.66 -8.76
N LYS A 246 12.87 16.92 -7.95
CA LYS A 246 13.13 17.26 -6.56
C LYS A 246 14.14 18.40 -6.50
N THR A 247 13.65 19.62 -6.34
CA THR A 247 14.49 20.76 -5.97
C THR A 247 14.82 20.65 -4.48
N VAL A 248 16.10 20.48 -4.17
CA VAL A 248 16.62 20.53 -2.79
C VAL A 248 16.43 21.95 -2.29
N VAL A 249 15.54 22.15 -1.32
CA VAL A 249 15.38 23.43 -0.63
C VAL A 249 16.30 23.40 0.60
N GLY A 250 17.37 24.19 0.51
CA GLY A 250 18.08 24.78 1.64
C GLY A 250 18.82 23.84 2.58
N THR A 251 20.15 23.94 2.57
CA THR A 251 21.00 23.62 3.71
C THR A 251 20.68 24.61 4.82
N VAL A 252 20.20 24.15 5.97
CA VAL A 252 20.05 25.00 7.16
C VAL A 252 21.37 24.92 7.94
N GLU A 253 22.15 25.99 7.87
CA GLU A 253 23.24 26.24 8.81
C GLU A 253 22.65 26.39 10.21
N SER A 254 23.16 25.59 11.13
CA SER A 254 22.79 25.63 12.54
C SER A 254 23.75 26.57 13.26
N GLU A 255 23.26 27.73 13.70
CA GLU A 255 23.72 28.39 14.93
C GLU A 255 22.77 29.55 15.28
N GLY A 256 22.20 29.55 16.48
CA GLY A 256 21.49 30.71 17.04
C GLY A 256 20.20 30.42 17.82
N GLN A 257 20.30 30.49 19.14
CA GLN A 257 19.25 30.39 20.15
C GLN A 257 18.36 31.64 20.21
N VAL A 258 17.02 31.53 20.14
CA VAL A 258 16.04 32.51 20.68
C VAL A 258 14.71 31.82 21.08
N GLU A 259 14.07 32.43 22.07
CA GLU A 259 12.96 32.06 22.95
C GLU A 259 11.57 31.78 22.34
N LEU A 260 10.74 31.25 23.24
CA LEU A 260 9.37 30.75 23.18
C LEU A 260 8.31 31.79 22.75
N ALA A 261 7.43 31.43 21.80
CA ALA A 261 6.08 31.99 21.65
C ALA A 261 5.19 31.07 20.78
N ASP A 262 3.89 31.26 20.92
CA ASP A 262 2.80 30.29 20.74
C ASP A 262 2.56 29.60 19.38
N GLN A 263 1.87 28.47 19.55
CA GLN A 263 1.22 27.56 18.61
C GLN A 263 0.81 28.12 17.24
N LYS A 264 1.25 27.40 16.21
CA LYS A 264 0.39 27.03 15.08
C LYS A 264 0.61 25.54 14.82
N GLU A 265 -0.35 24.72 15.20
CA GLU A 265 -0.37 23.29 14.87
C GLU A 265 -0.53 23.11 13.36
N GLU A 266 0.56 23.31 12.63
CA GLU A 266 0.67 22.87 11.25
C GLU A 266 0.95 21.36 11.28
N ILE A 267 -0.04 20.60 10.83
CA ILE A 267 -0.05 19.16 10.68
C ILE A 267 1.07 18.76 9.69
N TRP A 268 2.29 18.63 10.20
CA TRP A 268 3.44 18.11 9.46
C TRP A 268 3.69 16.66 9.86
N GLY A 269 3.27 15.73 9.01
CA GLY A 269 3.72 14.35 9.11
C GLY A 269 5.18 14.24 8.65
N LYS A 270 6.15 14.33 9.57
CA LYS A 270 7.54 13.93 9.31
C LYS A 270 7.56 12.44 8.96
N GLY A 271 7.87 12.11 7.72
CA GLY A 271 8.25 10.75 7.35
C GLY A 271 9.54 10.38 8.08
N VAL A 272 9.73 9.09 8.38
CA VAL A 272 10.82 8.54 9.21
C VAL A 272 12.24 8.87 8.70
N ASN A 273 12.38 9.44 7.49
CA ASN A 273 13.64 9.86 6.88
C ASN A 273 13.76 11.39 6.65
N GLY A 274 12.97 12.23 7.34
CA GLY A 274 13.14 13.69 7.32
C GLY A 274 12.81 14.40 5.98
N GLY A 275 12.28 13.71 4.97
CA GLY A 275 11.92 14.31 3.69
C GLY A 275 10.52 14.93 3.70
N MET A 276 10.43 16.23 3.44
CA MET A 276 9.17 16.94 3.17
C MET A 276 8.63 16.58 1.77
N ARG A 277 7.47 15.92 1.68
CA ARG A 277 6.75 15.70 0.40
C ARG A 277 5.51 16.59 0.35
N ARG A 278 5.48 17.57 -0.56
CA ARG A 278 4.28 18.36 -0.85
C ARG A 278 3.34 17.54 -1.74
N ARG A 279 2.19 17.09 -1.23
CA ARG A 279 1.09 16.66 -2.12
C ARG A 279 0.34 17.91 -2.55
N VAL A 280 0.68 18.43 -3.73
CA VAL A 280 -0.10 19.52 -4.32
C VAL A 280 -1.41 18.94 -4.84
N ARG A 281 -2.52 19.35 -4.21
CA ARG A 281 -3.89 18.96 -4.54
C ARG A 281 -4.40 19.85 -5.70
N GLU A 282 -3.80 19.77 -6.88
CA GLU A 282 -4.22 20.62 -8.04
C GLU A 282 -5.45 20.10 -8.79
N LYS A 283 -6.03 18.95 -8.41
CA LYS A 283 -7.15 18.35 -9.17
C LYS A 283 -8.55 18.86 -8.83
N TRP A 284 -8.73 19.83 -7.92
CA TRP A 284 -10.06 20.29 -7.51
C TRP A 284 -10.46 21.69 -7.99
N GLU A 285 -9.56 22.46 -8.62
CA GLU A 285 -9.90 23.82 -9.10
C GLU A 285 -10.36 23.88 -10.56
N LYS A 286 -10.09 22.85 -11.38
CA LYS A 286 -10.45 22.87 -12.80
C LYS A 286 -11.94 22.63 -13.10
N SER A 287 -12.75 22.20 -12.14
CA SER A 287 -14.18 21.97 -12.37
C SER A 287 -15.07 23.14 -11.95
N ILE A 288 -14.53 24.22 -11.40
CA ILE A 288 -15.33 25.37 -10.93
C ILE A 288 -15.30 26.53 -11.94
N THR A 289 -14.35 26.56 -12.87
CA THR A 289 -14.19 27.65 -13.84
C THR A 289 -14.80 27.37 -15.22
N GLU A 290 -15.35 26.17 -15.47
CA GLU A 290 -15.94 25.81 -16.77
C GLU A 290 -17.47 25.97 -16.85
N ASP A 291 -18.15 26.33 -15.75
CA ASP A 291 -19.61 26.54 -15.71
C ASP A 291 -20.01 27.96 -15.25
N SER A 292 -19.44 29.01 -15.85
CA SER A 292 -19.93 30.40 -15.71
C SER A 292 -19.84 31.18 -17.01
#